data_AF-A0A833DBJ8-F1
#
_entry.id   AF-A0A833DBJ8-F1
#
_cell.length_a   1.000
_cell.length_b   1.000
_cell.length_c   1.000
_cell.angle_alpha   90.00
_cell.angle_beta   90.00
_cell.angle_gamma   90.00
#
_symmetry.space_group_name_H-M   'P 1'
#
loop_
_entity.id
_entity.type
_entity.pdbx_description
1 polymer ?
#
loop_
_entity_poly.entity_id
_entity_poly.type
_entity_poly.pdbx_seq_one_letter_code
_entity_poly.pdbx_strand_id
1 'polypeptide(L)' 'MKAARILKPKESLAIEDLNIPKPRNTQVLIKVQSTGVCHSDLHLWDGGYAGPAGVFMKVEDRGVKFPLTPGHEVAGTVE' A
#
# COMPACT_ATOMS: atom_id res chain seq x y z
N MET A 1 -14.06 -4.75 -5.58
CA MET A 1 -13.02 -4.03 -6.34
C MET A 1 -11.76 -4.88 -6.39
N LYS A 2 -11.06 -4.89 -7.51
CA LYS A 2 -9.73 -5.50 -7.60
C LYS A 2 -8.72 -4.64 -6.85
N ALA A 3 -7.82 -5.27 -6.10
CA ALA A 3 -6.73 -4.62 -5.40
C ALA A 3 -5.44 -5.43 -5.57
N ALA A 4 -4.35 -4.76 -5.96
CA ALA A 4 -3.01 -5.35 -5.88
C ALA A 4 -2.52 -5.22 -4.43
N ARG A 5 -2.12 -6.33 -3.81
CA ARG A 5 -1.80 -6.39 -2.38
C ARG A 5 -0.48 -7.07 -2.10
N ILE A 6 0.25 -6.52 -1.15
CA ILE A 6 1.40 -7.16 -0.53
C ILE A 6 0.86 -8.01 0.61
N LEU A 7 0.84 -9.33 0.44
CA LEU A 7 0.38 -10.25 1.49
C LEU A 7 1.46 -10.47 2.54
N LYS A 8 2.71 -10.59 2.11
CA LYS A 8 3.92 -10.66 2.94
C LYS A 8 5.09 -10.02 2.19
N PRO A 9 6.14 -9.56 2.92
CA PRO A 9 7.34 -9.06 2.27
C PRO A 9 7.97 -10.08 1.31
N LYS A 10 8.48 -9.58 0.18
CA LYS A 10 9.20 -10.34 -0.86
C LYS A 10 8.41 -11.43 -1.56
N GLU A 11 7.10 -11.53 -1.33
CA GLU A 11 6.20 -12.38 -2.10
C GLU A 11 5.61 -11.61 -3.29
N SER A 12 5.25 -12.31 -4.37
CA SER A 12 4.58 -11.70 -5.53
C SER A 12 3.31 -10.96 -5.09
N LEU A 13 3.04 -9.80 -5.70
CA LEU A 13 1.80 -9.06 -5.49
C LEU A 13 0.59 -9.95 -5.83
N ALA A 14 -0.37 -10.01 -4.92
CA ALA A 14 -1.63 -10.72 -5.11
C ALA A 14 -2.69 -9.77 -5.64
N ILE A 15 -3.41 -10.16 -6.69
CA ILE A 15 -4.62 -9.46 -7.12
C ILE A 15 -5.81 -10.11 -6.41
N GLU A 16 -6.41 -9.39 -5.47
CA GLU A 16 -7.58 -9.85 -4.71
C GLU A 16 -8.83 -9.06 -5.08
N ASP A 17 -9.99 -9.70 -5.02
CA ASP A 17 -11.30 -9.05 -5.11
C ASP A 17 -11.81 -8.74 -3.69
N LEU A 18 -11.88 -7.46 -3.34
CA LEU A 18 -12.30 -6.96 -2.03
C LEU A 18 -13.65 -6.25 -2.09
N ASN A 19 -14.33 -6.12 -0.95
CA ASN A 19 -15.50 -5.25 -0.85
C ASN A 19 -15.10 -3.78 -0.99
N ILE A 20 -15.94 -2.99 -1.67
CA ILE A 20 -15.75 -1.53 -1.73
C ILE A 20 -16.08 -0.97 -0.32
N PRO A 21 -15.15 -0.23 0.31
CA PRO A 21 -15.40 0.33 1.63
C PRO A 21 -16.49 1.41 1.56
N LYS A 22 -17.33 1.47 2.58
CA LYS A 22 -18.31 2.55 2.73
C LYS A 22 -17.68 3.69 3.54
N PRO A 23 -17.49 4.90 2.98
CA PRO A 23 -16.94 6.02 3.72
C PRO A 23 -17.87 6.41 4.89
N ARG A 24 -17.29 6.85 6.02
CA ARG A 24 -18.03 7.37 7.17
C ARG A 24 -17.54 8.77 7.55
N ASN A 25 -18.42 9.57 8.14
CA ASN A 25 -18.11 10.92 8.64
C ASN A 25 -17.48 11.78 7.53
N THR A 26 -16.23 12.20 7.72
CA THR A 26 -15.46 13.06 6.81
C THR A 26 -14.58 12.28 5.82
N GLN A 27 -14.78 10.96 5.69
CA GLN A 27 -14.06 10.14 4.72
C GLN A 27 -14.62 10.34 3.31
N VAL A 28 -13.75 10.24 2.31
CA VAL A 28 -14.11 10.30 0.88
C VAL A 28 -13.73 8.96 0.24
N LEU A 29 -14.63 8.43 -0.59
CA LEU A 29 -14.31 7.31 -1.46
C LEU A 29 -13.84 7.86 -2.82
N ILE A 30 -12.71 7.36 -3.30
CA ILE A 30 -12.15 7.74 -4.59
C ILE A 30 -12.16 6.52 -5.50
N LYS A 31 -12.75 6.68 -6.68
CA LYS A 31 -12.56 5.76 -7.79
C LYS A 31 -11.22 6.04 -8.44
N VAL A 32 -10.22 5.24 -8.08
CA VAL A 32 -8.85 5.37 -8.59
C VAL A 32 -8.82 5.16 -10.10
N GLN A 33 -8.34 6.16 -10.84
CA GLN A 33 -8.15 6.10 -12.30
C GLN A 33 -6.68 5.85 -12.65
N SER A 34 -5.76 6.36 -11.84
CA SER A 34 -4.33 6.13 -11.98
C SER A 34 -3.65 6.13 -10.61
N THR A 35 -2.59 5.33 -10.48
CA THR A 35 -1.68 5.37 -9.34
C THR A 35 -0.26 5.23 -9.85
N GLY A 36 0.66 6.00 -9.29
CA GLY A 36 2.09 5.83 -9.55
C GLY A 36 2.68 4.63 -8.80
N VAL A 37 3.86 4.20 -9.27
CA VAL A 37 4.72 3.20 -8.59
C VAL A 37 6.09 3.84 -8.42
N CYS A 38 6.49 4.02 -7.17
CA CYS A 38 7.73 4.67 -6.80
C CYS A 38 8.70 3.68 -6.14
N HIS A 39 9.96 4.08 -6.00
CA HIS A 39 10.96 3.28 -5.27
C HIS A 39 10.51 3.00 -3.83
N SER A 40 9.83 3.94 -3.17
CA SER A 40 9.29 3.73 -1.82
C SER A 40 8.32 2.55 -1.72
N ASP A 41 7.63 2.16 -2.80
CA ASP A 41 6.79 0.96 -2.81
C ASP A 41 7.63 -0.33 -2.73
N LEU A 42 8.87 -0.32 -3.23
CA LEU A 42 9.80 -1.42 -3.03
C LEU A 42 10.19 -1.56 -1.56
N HIS A 43 10.31 -0.47 -0.80
CA HIS A 43 10.57 -0.58 0.65
C HIS A 43 9.41 -1.23 1.40
N LEU A 44 8.16 -1.01 0.97
CA LEU A 44 7.00 -1.72 1.51
C LEU A 44 7.06 -3.20 1.11
N TRP A 45 7.39 -3.50 -0.14
CA TRP A 45 7.49 -4.86 -0.66
C TRP A 45 8.64 -5.66 -0.02
N ASP A 46 9.80 -5.04 0.20
CA ASP A 46 10.95 -5.64 0.87
C ASP A 46 10.73 -5.81 2.39
N GLY A 47 9.69 -5.17 2.95
CA GLY A 47 9.38 -5.18 4.38
C GLY A 47 10.26 -4.24 5.21
N GLY A 48 11.04 -3.36 4.57
CA GLY A 48 11.95 -2.45 5.23
C GLY A 48 12.92 -1.77 4.28
N TYR A 49 13.83 -0.99 4.85
CA TYR A 49 14.85 -0.26 4.12
C TYR A 49 16.09 -0.03 4.97
N ALA A 50 17.21 0.28 4.32
CA ALA A 50 18.44 0.63 5.03
C ALA A 50 18.27 1.99 5.72
N GLY A 51 18.34 1.98 7.06
CA GLY A 51 18.35 3.17 7.89
C GLY A 51 19.77 3.72 8.11
N PRO A 52 19.91 4.67 9.06
CA PRO A 52 21.21 5.23 9.43
C PRO A 52 22.22 4.13 9.80
N ALA A 53 23.48 4.31 9.38
CA ALA A 53 24.56 3.35 9.60
C ALA A 53 24.28 1.92 9.06
N GLY A 54 23.36 1.77 8.11
CA GLY A 54 23.03 0.48 7.49
C GLY A 54 22.12 -0.42 8.33
N VAL A 55 21.59 0.08 9.45
CA VAL A 55 20.63 -0.68 10.27
C VAL A 55 19.34 -0.86 9.48
N PHE A 56 18.94 -2.10 9.23
CA PHE A 56 17.68 -2.38 8.52
C PHE A 56 16.50 -1.98 9.39
N MET A 57 15.67 -1.07 8.89
CA MET A 57 14.46 -0.61 9.55
C MET A 57 13.26 -1.30 8.94
N LYS A 58 12.50 -2.06 9.76
CA LYS A 58 11.29 -2.71 9.27
C LYS A 58 10.16 -1.70 9.12
N VAL A 59 9.32 -1.89 8.11
CA VAL A 59 8.12 -1.05 7.95
C VAL A 59 7.08 -1.32 9.04
N GLU A 60 7.07 -2.53 9.60
CA GLU A 60 6.18 -2.91 10.71
C GLU A 60 6.49 -2.15 12.01
N ASP A 61 7.77 -1.86 12.28
CA ASP A 61 8.20 -1.02 13.42
C ASP A 61 7.67 0.42 13.30
N ARG A 62 7.19 0.81 12.12
CA ARG A 62 6.60 2.11 11.81
C ARG A 62 5.08 2.04 11.58
N GLY A 63 4.45 0.92 11.92
CA GLY A 63 3.00 0.76 11.92
C GLY A 63 2.39 0.19 10.63
N VAL A 64 3.21 -0.19 9.64
CA VAL A 64 2.70 -0.95 8.49
C VAL A 64 2.23 -2.32 8.94
N LYS A 65 1.05 -2.74 8.46
CA LYS A 65 0.48 -4.06 8.73
C LYS A 65 0.16 -4.74 7.41
N PHE A 66 0.67 -5.95 7.22
CA PHE A 66 0.29 -6.80 6.10
C PHE A 66 -0.95 -7.65 6.46
N PRO A 67 -1.84 -7.96 5.51
CA PRO A 67 -1.80 -7.59 4.09
C PRO A 67 -2.13 -6.11 3.83
N LEU A 68 -1.35 -5.46 2.97
CA LEU A 68 -1.46 -4.03 2.63
C LEU A 68 -1.77 -3.85 1.14
N THR A 69 -2.64 -2.91 0.80
CA THR A 69 -2.75 -2.37 -0.56
C THR A 69 -1.83 -1.14 -0.67
N PRO A 70 -0.71 -1.19 -1.41
CA PRO A 70 0.17 -0.03 -1.61
C PRO A 70 -0.48 0.99 -2.57
N GLY A 71 0.24 2.07 -2.87
CA GLY A 71 -0.23 3.17 -3.73
C GLY A 71 -0.41 4.46 -2.94
N HIS A 72 0.65 5.25 -2.89
CA HIS A 72 0.67 6.56 -2.20
C HIS A 72 0.65 7.74 -3.19
N GLU A 73 0.50 7.47 -4.49
CA GLU A 73 0.46 8.44 -5.58
C GLU A 73 -0.87 8.30 -6.34
N VAL A 74 -1.98 8.74 -5.74
CA VAL A 74 -3.35 8.41 -6.21
C VAL A 74 -4.02 9.58 -6.94
N ALA A 75 -4.57 9.33 -8.13
CA ALA A 75 -5.46 10.25 -8.83
C ALA A 75 -6.73 9.54 -9.35
N GLY A 76 -7.87 10.22 -9.20
CA GLY A 76 -9.17 9.67 -9.59
C GLY A 76 -10.33 10.63 -9.33
N THR A 77 -11.55 10.11 -9.38
CA THR A 77 -12.78 10.88 -9.15
C THR A 77 -13.43 10.50 -7.83
N VAL A 78 -14.13 11.44 -7.19
CA VAL A 78 -14.96 11.14 -6.01
C VAL A 78 -16.13 10.23 -6.43
N GLU A 79 -16.41 9.20 -5.64
CA GLU A 79 -17.54 8.26 -5.80
C GLU A 79 -18.52 8.36 -4.62
#